data_AF-A0A8H7CC86-F1
#
_entry.id   AF-A0A8H7CC86-F1
#
_cell.length_a   1.000
_cell.length_b   1.000
_cell.length_c   1.000
_cell.angle_alpha   90.00
_cell.angle_beta   90.00
_cell.angle_gamma   90.00
#
_symmetry.space_group_name_H-M   'P 1'
#
loop_
_entity.id
_entity.type
_entity.pdbx_description
1 polymer ?
#
loop_
_entity_poly.entity_id
_entity_poly.type
_entity_poly.pdbx_seq_one_letter_code
_entity_poly.pdbx_strand_id
1 'polypeptide(L)'
;MFKFALVAVALAASARAYSVTSPTSQTNFTTDADNIVRWTFVSTDRQNFTIVLSQGGDPNSQQVLKALVDREDGETTVGAPATGWPASGSGPYTINLCQDSENLNSILAQSQQFYFEAPKVSSTSSSAISTTLSTPVTLQPTTPNTVQPTATTGNADATPTDSAESQTPSGGATSASPGMKIGLGLRVFLDSHYYTRTRTPYRTPMPNSYAHLLPPSWKPQVTAWLAEDTPSFDYGGYVVGEAEREARLFGKGSVPAVLAGSPFFTEVFEQLGCKVVWHIEEGSTFEPVKHVATVTGKARHLLLGERVALNLLARCSGIATKSKRIKDLARGYGFNGIVAGTRKTTPGFRLVEKYGMLVGGIDPHRHDLSSMIMLKDNHIWSSGSITAAIQQARAVGGFSLLLDVEVQSEVEADEAIEAGADVIMLDNLEGEELVSVARNLRRKWSGKRKFLLETSGNITEANLQERASNEVDILSTSTVHQSVQHIDFSLKIQKPQ
;
A
#
# COMPACT_ATOMS: atom_id res chain seq x y z
N MET A 1 2.86 30.37 -29.07
CA MET A 1 1.84 29.39 -29.48
C MET A 1 2.04 28.01 -28.83
N PHE A 2 2.57 27.90 -27.61
CA PHE A 2 2.59 26.63 -26.85
C PHE A 2 2.71 26.93 -25.35
N LYS A 3 1.56 27.16 -24.70
CA LYS A 3 1.42 27.28 -23.23
C LYS A 3 -0.02 26.87 -22.86
N PHE A 4 -0.37 25.60 -23.00
CA PHE A 4 -1.57 24.97 -22.42
C PHE A 4 -1.42 23.45 -22.54
N ALA A 5 -0.75 22.79 -21.60
CA ALA A 5 -0.76 21.32 -21.50
C ALA A 5 -0.38 20.75 -20.12
N LEU A 6 0.18 21.54 -19.18
CA LEU A 6 0.80 20.96 -17.98
C LEU A 6 0.17 21.40 -16.64
N VAL A 7 -1.15 21.63 -16.62
CA VAL A 7 -1.90 21.93 -15.38
C VAL A 7 -3.07 20.94 -15.14
N ALA A 8 -3.26 19.93 -15.99
CA ALA A 8 -4.43 19.03 -15.88
C ALA A 8 -4.17 17.65 -15.24
N VAL A 9 -2.95 17.31 -14.79
CA VAL A 9 -2.62 15.92 -14.37
C VAL A 9 -2.52 15.73 -12.85
N ALA A 10 -2.50 16.78 -12.04
CA ALA A 10 -2.37 16.66 -10.58
C ALA A 10 -3.68 16.81 -9.77
N LEU A 11 -4.82 17.05 -10.43
CA LEU A 11 -6.15 17.16 -9.79
C LEU A 11 -7.04 15.92 -9.98
N ALA A 12 -6.58 14.89 -10.70
CA ALA A 12 -7.38 13.72 -11.04
C ALA A 12 -7.13 12.48 -10.16
N ALA A 13 -6.30 12.57 -9.11
CA ALA A 13 -5.89 11.41 -8.32
C ALA A 13 -6.76 11.13 -7.06
N SER A 14 -7.58 12.07 -6.60
CA SER A 14 -8.59 11.82 -5.56
C SER A 14 -10.01 11.62 -6.12
N ALA A 15 -10.28 12.05 -7.36
CA ALA A 15 -11.59 11.93 -8.01
C ALA A 15 -11.82 10.61 -8.76
N ARG A 16 -10.98 9.59 -8.56
CA ARG A 16 -11.05 8.30 -9.30
C ARG A 16 -11.33 7.07 -8.43
N ALA A 17 -11.66 7.26 -7.14
CA ALA A 17 -12.10 6.16 -6.29
C ALA A 17 -13.56 5.74 -6.57
N TYR A 18 -14.39 6.68 -7.05
CA TYR A 18 -15.82 6.51 -7.35
C TYR A 18 -16.15 7.13 -8.71
N SER A 19 -17.09 6.54 -9.43
CA SER A 19 -17.75 7.20 -10.57
C SER A 19 -19.23 6.88 -10.59
N VAL A 20 -20.08 7.91 -10.68
CA VAL A 20 -21.52 7.74 -10.83
C VAL A 20 -21.81 7.39 -12.29
N THR A 21 -22.36 6.20 -12.51
CA THR A 21 -22.66 5.65 -13.85
C THR A 21 -24.11 5.92 -14.28
N SER A 22 -25.00 6.24 -13.34
CA SER A 22 -26.37 6.70 -13.60
C SER A 22 -26.85 7.55 -12.42
N PRO A 23 -27.58 8.66 -12.64
CA PRO A 23 -28.10 9.18 -13.91
C PRO A 23 -27.04 9.83 -14.81
N THR A 24 -27.38 9.96 -16.09
CA THR A 24 -26.60 10.67 -17.12
C THR A 24 -27.56 11.45 -18.02
N SER A 25 -27.04 12.22 -18.97
CA SER A 25 -27.87 12.86 -20.01
C SER A 25 -28.73 11.88 -20.82
N GLN A 26 -28.40 10.57 -20.81
CA GLN A 26 -29.16 9.50 -21.47
C GLN A 26 -30.09 8.73 -20.51
N THR A 27 -29.82 8.82 -19.20
CA THR A 27 -30.55 8.10 -18.14
C THR A 27 -31.10 9.11 -17.14
N ASN A 28 -32.04 9.92 -17.62
CA ASN A 28 -32.74 10.95 -16.86
C ASN A 28 -33.57 10.34 -15.71
N PHE A 29 -33.84 11.14 -14.69
CA PHE A 29 -34.75 10.79 -13.61
C PHE A 29 -36.18 11.12 -14.00
N THR A 30 -37.15 10.34 -13.50
CA THR A 30 -38.57 10.65 -13.67
C THR A 30 -39.13 11.26 -12.38
N THR A 31 -40.12 12.14 -12.53
CA THR A 31 -40.70 12.85 -11.38
C THR A 31 -41.62 12.01 -10.52
N ASP A 32 -42.01 10.81 -10.96
CA ASP A 32 -43.07 10.00 -10.38
C ASP A 32 -42.74 8.49 -10.28
N ALA A 33 -41.48 8.10 -10.46
CA ALA A 33 -41.03 6.73 -10.24
C ALA A 33 -39.84 6.65 -9.28
N ASP A 34 -39.52 5.42 -8.86
CA ASP A 34 -38.33 5.12 -8.10
C ASP A 34 -37.08 5.39 -8.95
N ASN A 35 -36.34 6.43 -8.56
CA ASN A 35 -35.10 6.79 -9.23
C ASN A 35 -33.94 5.98 -8.64
N ILE A 36 -33.05 5.48 -9.50
CA ILE A 36 -31.92 4.65 -9.08
C ILE A 36 -30.62 5.35 -9.44
N VAL A 37 -29.76 5.50 -8.44
CA VAL A 37 -28.37 5.94 -8.63
C VAL A 37 -27.47 4.71 -8.73
N ARG A 38 -26.54 4.73 -9.69
CA ARG A 38 -25.55 3.67 -9.89
C ARG A 38 -24.15 4.23 -9.85
N TRP A 39 -23.22 3.46 -9.33
CA TRP A 39 -21.81 3.83 -9.28
C TRP A 39 -20.91 2.63 -9.40
N THR A 40 -19.66 2.90 -9.77
CA THR A 40 -18.56 1.96 -9.67
C THR A 40 -17.51 2.53 -8.74
N PHE A 41 -16.82 1.67 -8.01
CA PHE A 41 -15.72 2.07 -7.13
C PHE A 41 -14.53 1.13 -7.29
N VAL A 42 -13.33 1.62 -6.97
CA VAL A 42 -12.06 0.87 -7.09
C VAL A 42 -11.29 0.82 -5.75
N SER A 43 -11.89 1.37 -4.68
CA SER A 43 -11.27 1.43 -3.35
C SER A 43 -11.68 0.25 -2.46
N THR A 44 -10.73 -0.28 -1.67
CA THR A 44 -10.94 -1.39 -0.72
C THR A 44 -11.34 -0.94 0.69
N ASP A 45 -11.39 0.37 0.96
CA ASP A 45 -11.73 0.88 2.28
C ASP A 45 -13.26 0.96 2.45
N ARG A 46 -13.82 0.17 3.37
CA ARG A 46 -15.26 0.21 3.72
C ARG A 46 -15.58 1.50 4.45
N GLN A 47 -16.34 2.36 3.80
CA GLN A 47 -16.85 3.61 4.36
C GLN A 47 -18.24 3.83 3.75
N ASN A 48 -19.12 4.59 4.39
CA ASN A 48 -20.40 4.95 3.77
C ASN A 48 -20.26 6.27 2.98
N PHE A 49 -21.30 6.65 2.24
CA PHE A 49 -21.39 8.00 1.65
C PHE A 49 -22.84 8.48 1.62
N THR A 50 -23.02 9.77 1.35
CA THR A 50 -24.33 10.41 1.21
C THR A 50 -24.57 10.81 -0.24
N ILE A 51 -25.74 10.46 -0.78
CA ILE A 51 -26.18 10.84 -2.12
C ILE A 51 -26.92 12.17 -2.06
N VAL A 52 -26.47 13.13 -2.86
CA VAL A 52 -26.96 14.50 -2.88
C VAL A 52 -27.33 14.93 -4.29
N LEU A 53 -28.46 15.60 -4.45
CA LEU A 53 -28.87 16.28 -5.69
C LEU A 53 -28.43 17.74 -5.66
N SER A 54 -27.87 18.25 -6.76
CA SER A 54 -27.50 19.67 -6.91
C SER A 54 -27.96 20.21 -8.26
N GLN A 55 -28.41 21.46 -8.29
CA GLN A 55 -28.88 22.15 -9.49
C GLN A 55 -27.76 23.02 -10.09
N GLY A 56 -27.57 22.94 -11.41
CA GLY A 56 -26.69 23.85 -12.15
C GLY A 56 -25.21 23.84 -11.75
N GLY A 57 -24.75 22.80 -11.04
CA GLY A 57 -23.40 22.74 -10.48
C GLY A 57 -23.16 23.70 -9.30
N ASP A 58 -24.21 24.30 -8.73
CA ASP A 58 -24.10 25.13 -7.53
C ASP A 58 -24.02 24.22 -6.28
N PRO A 59 -22.88 24.19 -5.57
CA PRO A 59 -22.71 23.37 -4.36
C PRO A 59 -23.60 23.83 -3.20
N ASN A 60 -24.19 25.04 -3.23
CA ASN A 60 -25.12 25.49 -2.19
C ASN A 60 -26.56 25.02 -2.42
N SER A 61 -26.87 24.42 -3.57
CA SER A 61 -28.21 23.92 -3.93
C SER A 61 -28.44 22.45 -3.53
N GLN A 62 -27.62 21.94 -2.60
CA GLN A 62 -27.54 20.53 -2.25
C GLN A 62 -28.75 20.03 -1.45
N GLN A 63 -29.38 18.96 -1.93
CA GLN A 63 -30.45 18.25 -1.23
C GLN A 63 -30.10 16.77 -1.04
N VAL A 64 -30.14 16.29 0.20
CA VAL A 64 -29.85 14.89 0.52
C VAL A 64 -30.98 13.99 0.04
N LEU A 65 -30.64 13.00 -0.79
CA LEU A 65 -31.58 11.98 -1.26
C LEU A 65 -31.50 10.70 -0.43
N LYS A 66 -30.30 10.35 0.04
CA LYS A 66 -30.05 9.16 0.86
C LYS A 66 -28.72 9.29 1.61
N ALA A 67 -28.72 9.08 2.92
CA ALA A 67 -27.52 9.13 3.75
C ALA A 67 -27.01 7.74 4.10
N LEU A 68 -25.72 7.63 4.43
CA LEU A 68 -25.07 6.40 4.90
C LEU A 68 -25.25 5.19 3.98
N VAL A 69 -25.15 5.41 2.67
CA VAL A 69 -25.22 4.36 1.66
C VAL A 69 -23.95 3.51 1.74
N ASP A 70 -24.12 2.20 1.92
CA ASP A 70 -23.01 1.24 1.88
C ASP A 70 -22.44 1.19 0.46
N ARG A 71 -21.12 1.05 0.38
CA ARG A 71 -20.37 1.06 -0.87
C ARG A 71 -20.40 -0.28 -1.59
N GLU A 72 -20.72 -1.39 -0.91
CA GLU A 72 -20.73 -2.75 -1.49
C GLU A 72 -21.76 -2.90 -2.61
N ASP A 73 -22.92 -2.24 -2.50
CA ASP A 73 -23.96 -2.27 -3.52
C ASP A 73 -23.66 -1.22 -4.60
N GLY A 74 -23.41 -1.61 -5.85
CA GLY A 74 -23.13 -0.65 -6.96
C GLY A 74 -24.33 0.19 -7.43
N GLU A 75 -25.48 0.07 -6.75
CA GLU A 75 -26.70 0.81 -7.06
C GLU A 75 -27.63 0.94 -5.85
N THR A 76 -28.46 1.99 -5.84
CA THR A 76 -29.51 2.13 -4.83
C THR A 76 -30.66 3.00 -5.30
N THR A 77 -31.88 2.65 -4.90
CA THR A 77 -33.06 3.51 -5.06
C THR A 77 -32.98 4.70 -4.12
N VAL A 78 -33.23 5.89 -4.64
CA VAL A 78 -33.20 7.17 -3.91
C VAL A 78 -34.59 7.76 -3.76
N GLY A 79 -34.86 8.33 -2.58
CA GLY A 79 -36.12 9.02 -2.29
C GLY A 79 -36.13 10.44 -2.86
N ALA A 80 -37.33 11.01 -2.97
CA ALA A 80 -37.48 12.42 -3.34
C ALA A 80 -36.80 13.33 -2.30
N PRO A 81 -36.19 14.45 -2.73
CA PRO A 81 -35.72 15.48 -1.82
C PRO A 81 -36.84 16.00 -0.92
N ALA A 82 -36.48 16.66 0.19
CA ALA A 82 -37.45 17.28 1.10
C ALA A 82 -38.38 18.30 0.40
N THR A 83 -37.91 18.95 -0.67
CA THR A 83 -38.73 19.88 -1.48
C THR A 83 -39.52 19.21 -2.60
N GLY A 84 -39.49 17.88 -2.70
CA GLY A 84 -40.02 17.10 -3.82
C GLY A 84 -39.09 17.09 -5.04
N TRP A 85 -39.42 16.25 -6.03
CA TRP A 85 -38.70 16.21 -7.30
C TRP A 85 -38.91 17.50 -8.09
N PRO A 86 -37.86 18.01 -8.76
CA PRO A 86 -38.00 19.14 -9.69
C PRO A 86 -38.99 18.85 -10.81
N ALA A 87 -39.63 19.89 -11.36
CA ALA A 87 -40.51 19.75 -12.51
C ALA A 87 -39.74 19.25 -13.75
N SER A 88 -40.42 18.51 -14.63
CA SER A 88 -39.83 18.04 -15.90
C SER A 88 -39.21 19.20 -16.68
N GLY A 89 -37.97 19.05 -17.13
CA GLY A 89 -37.23 20.07 -17.90
C GLY A 89 -36.72 21.28 -17.13
N SER A 90 -36.82 21.33 -15.80
CA SER A 90 -36.49 22.52 -14.97
C SER A 90 -35.01 22.87 -14.81
N GLY A 91 -34.08 22.05 -15.31
CA GLY A 91 -32.67 22.43 -15.39
C GLY A 91 -31.72 21.23 -15.36
N PRO A 92 -30.42 21.47 -15.61
CA PRO A 92 -29.41 20.44 -15.47
C PRO A 92 -29.14 20.18 -13.98
N TYR A 93 -29.33 18.94 -13.56
CA TYR A 93 -29.03 18.45 -12.23
C TYR A 93 -27.83 17.52 -12.25
N THR A 94 -27.19 17.37 -11.10
CA THR A 94 -26.12 16.39 -10.88
C THR A 94 -26.35 15.64 -9.59
N ILE A 95 -25.95 14.37 -9.57
CA ILE A 95 -25.83 13.58 -8.35
C ILE A 95 -24.39 13.65 -7.87
N ASN A 96 -24.21 14.01 -6.61
CA ASN A 96 -22.95 14.01 -5.90
C ASN A 96 -22.95 12.90 -4.86
N LEU A 97 -21.87 12.12 -4.82
CA LEU A 97 -21.56 11.24 -3.70
C LEU A 97 -20.66 12.03 -2.76
N CYS A 98 -21.12 12.30 -1.54
CA CYS A 98 -20.39 13.09 -0.57
C CYS A 98 -19.97 12.23 0.62
N GLN A 99 -18.89 12.62 1.30
CA GLN A 99 -18.32 11.85 2.41
C GLN A 99 -19.33 11.47 3.49
N ASP A 100 -20.15 12.43 3.93
CA ASP A 100 -21.21 12.22 4.92
C ASP A 100 -22.27 13.35 4.81
N SER A 101 -23.34 13.26 5.61
CA SER A 101 -24.44 14.24 5.61
C SER A 101 -24.12 15.57 6.31
N GLU A 102 -23.01 15.65 7.05
CA GLU A 102 -22.57 16.87 7.75
C GLU A 102 -21.57 17.68 6.89
N ASN A 103 -20.92 17.03 5.92
CA ASN A 103 -19.89 17.58 5.05
C ASN A 103 -20.24 17.43 3.56
N LEU A 104 -21.37 18.01 3.14
CA LEU A 104 -21.89 17.86 1.77
C LEU A 104 -20.98 18.45 0.67
N ASN A 105 -20.03 19.32 1.03
CA ASN A 105 -19.03 19.87 0.09
C ASN A 105 -17.84 18.91 -0.16
N SER A 106 -17.73 17.82 0.58
CA SER A 106 -16.70 16.79 0.40
C SER A 106 -17.14 15.80 -0.70
N ILE A 107 -17.10 16.25 -1.96
CA ILE A 107 -17.55 15.46 -3.13
C ILE A 107 -16.52 14.38 -3.47
N LEU A 108 -16.94 13.11 -3.40
CA LEU A 108 -16.18 11.92 -3.76
C LEU A 108 -16.32 11.57 -5.26
N ALA A 109 -17.53 11.74 -5.82
CA ALA A 109 -17.83 11.58 -7.24
C ALA A 109 -19.07 12.36 -7.64
N GLN A 110 -19.18 12.65 -8.93
CA GLN A 110 -20.30 13.40 -9.51
C GLN A 110 -20.78 12.75 -10.81
N SER A 111 -22.08 12.75 -11.04
CA SER A 111 -22.70 12.31 -12.29
C SER A 111 -22.48 13.32 -13.42
N GLN A 112 -22.75 12.91 -14.66
CA GLN A 112 -23.01 13.89 -15.72
C GLN A 112 -24.28 14.70 -15.40
N GLN A 113 -24.41 15.86 -16.04
CA GLN A 113 -25.65 16.63 -15.98
C GLN A 113 -26.80 15.84 -16.63
N PHE A 114 -27.95 15.82 -15.95
CA PHE A 114 -29.17 15.17 -16.40
C PHE A 114 -30.39 16.07 -16.15
N TYR A 115 -31.52 15.73 -16.74
CA TYR A 115 -32.78 16.44 -16.58
C TYR A 115 -33.83 15.51 -15.96
N PHE A 116 -34.87 16.11 -15.38
CA PHE A 116 -36.07 15.36 -15.01
C PHE A 116 -37.00 15.26 -16.22
N GLU A 117 -37.53 14.06 -16.45
CA GLU A 117 -38.53 13.78 -17.46
C GLU A 117 -39.90 13.52 -16.83
N ALA A 118 -40.95 13.85 -17.59
CA ALA A 118 -42.30 13.40 -17.29
C ALA A 118 -42.39 11.87 -17.46
N PRO A 119 -43.26 11.18 -16.71
CA PRO A 119 -43.52 9.77 -16.89
C PRO A 119 -43.79 9.40 -18.34
N LYS A 120 -43.14 8.33 -18.82
CA LYS A 120 -43.51 7.69 -20.08
C LYS A 120 -44.85 6.98 -19.87
N VAL A 121 -45.94 7.65 -20.26
CA VAL A 121 -47.24 7.00 -20.42
C VAL A 121 -47.09 5.92 -21.50
N SER A 122 -47.27 4.65 -21.13
CA SER A 122 -47.30 3.55 -22.10
C SER A 122 -48.49 3.73 -23.04
N SER A 123 -48.24 4.27 -24.23
CA SER A 123 -49.25 4.38 -25.27
C SER A 123 -49.40 3.04 -25.99
N THR A 124 -50.38 2.26 -25.57
CA THR A 124 -50.97 1.20 -26.41
C THR A 124 -51.62 1.90 -27.61
N SER A 125 -50.97 1.87 -28.77
CA SER A 125 -51.60 2.32 -30.02
C SER A 125 -52.20 1.12 -30.74
N SER A 126 -53.52 1.00 -30.60
CA SER A 126 -54.39 0.20 -31.45
C SER A 126 -54.61 0.92 -32.79
N SER A 127 -54.29 0.27 -33.91
CA SER A 127 -54.97 0.38 -35.21
C SER A 127 -54.21 -0.53 -36.20
N ALA A 128 -54.80 -1.31 -37.10
CA ALA A 128 -56.15 -1.75 -37.35
C ALA A 128 -56.05 -2.96 -38.33
N ILE A 129 -57.18 -3.63 -38.55
CA ILE A 129 -57.50 -4.52 -39.68
C ILE A 129 -57.04 -5.99 -39.56
N SER A 130 -57.99 -6.88 -39.26
CA SER A 130 -58.40 -7.90 -40.25
C SER A 130 -59.68 -8.59 -39.80
N THR A 131 -60.73 -8.47 -40.59
CA THR A 131 -61.84 -9.42 -40.60
C THR A 131 -61.60 -10.40 -41.74
N THR A 132 -61.98 -11.64 -41.48
CA THR A 132 -62.27 -12.74 -42.41
C THR A 132 -61.13 -13.67 -42.87
N LEU A 133 -61.27 -14.93 -42.41
CA LEU A 133 -61.26 -16.18 -43.20
C LEU A 133 -59.95 -16.49 -43.96
N SER A 134 -59.28 -17.62 -43.78
CA SER A 134 -59.77 -18.99 -43.75
C SER A 134 -58.62 -19.92 -43.34
N THR A 135 -58.95 -21.00 -42.67
CA THR A 135 -58.18 -22.25 -42.54
C THR A 135 -58.01 -22.97 -43.90
N PRO A 136 -57.27 -24.10 -44.04
CA PRO A 136 -56.26 -24.72 -43.15
C PRO A 136 -55.08 -25.47 -43.86
N VAL A 137 -54.26 -26.17 -43.05
CA VAL A 137 -53.41 -27.37 -43.32
C VAL A 137 -52.15 -27.13 -44.19
N THR A 138 -50.94 -27.70 -44.02
CA THR A 138 -50.46 -28.95 -43.37
C THR A 138 -48.92 -28.93 -43.26
N LEU A 139 -48.37 -29.69 -42.29
CA LEU A 139 -47.05 -30.39 -42.24
C LEU A 139 -45.72 -29.61 -42.16
N GLN A 140 -45.19 -29.50 -40.94
CA GLN A 140 -43.97 -30.14 -40.36
C GLN A 140 -42.85 -30.76 -41.27
N PRO A 141 -41.64 -31.06 -40.72
CA PRO A 141 -40.41 -30.25 -40.83
C PRO A 141 -39.24 -30.99 -41.54
N THR A 142 -38.17 -30.29 -41.93
CA THR A 142 -36.88 -30.93 -42.26
C THR A 142 -35.67 -30.05 -41.86
N THR A 143 -34.79 -30.63 -41.04
CA THR A 143 -33.34 -30.37 -40.97
C THR A 143 -32.63 -31.30 -41.98
N PRO A 144 -31.29 -31.45 -42.01
CA PRO A 144 -30.14 -30.52 -41.95
C PRO A 144 -29.24 -30.70 -43.20
N ASN A 145 -28.09 -30.02 -43.33
CA ASN A 145 -26.97 -30.64 -44.06
C ASN A 145 -25.55 -30.10 -43.72
N THR A 146 -24.72 -31.09 -43.43
CA THR A 146 -23.25 -31.20 -43.36
C THR A 146 -22.60 -31.05 -44.73
N VAL A 147 -21.34 -30.58 -44.83
CA VAL A 147 -20.31 -31.16 -45.73
C VAL A 147 -18.89 -30.85 -45.18
N GLN A 148 -18.04 -31.88 -45.18
CA GLN A 148 -16.58 -31.86 -45.02
C GLN A 148 -15.95 -32.57 -46.28
N PRO A 149 -14.66 -32.94 -46.31
CA PRO A 149 -13.47 -32.33 -46.93
C PRO A 149 -13.07 -32.93 -48.32
N THR A 150 -11.92 -32.53 -48.90
CA THR A 150 -11.12 -33.39 -49.81
C THR A 150 -9.66 -32.95 -49.96
N ALA A 151 -8.80 -33.94 -50.24
CA ALA A 151 -7.34 -33.97 -50.15
C ALA A 151 -6.65 -34.06 -51.53
N THR A 152 -5.30 -34.01 -51.55
CA THR A 152 -4.30 -34.75 -52.37
C THR A 152 -2.96 -33.96 -52.35
N THR A 153 -1.72 -34.47 -52.37
CA THR A 153 -1.06 -35.78 -52.62
C THR A 153 0.45 -35.61 -52.31
N GLY A 154 1.17 -36.67 -51.92
CA GLY A 154 2.65 -36.65 -51.98
C GLY A 154 3.38 -37.71 -51.13
N ASN A 155 3.42 -38.93 -51.65
CA ASN A 155 4.09 -40.17 -51.19
C ASN A 155 5.59 -40.12 -50.83
N ALA A 156 6.00 -41.23 -50.17
CA ALA A 156 7.28 -41.99 -50.24
C ALA A 156 8.39 -41.60 -49.24
N ASP A 157 9.20 -42.50 -48.65
CA ASP A 157 9.22 -43.97 -48.45
C ASP A 157 10.46 -44.26 -47.57
N ALA A 158 10.50 -45.46 -46.97
CA ALA A 158 11.70 -46.22 -46.52
C ALA A 158 12.59 -45.75 -45.33
N THR A 159 12.53 -46.56 -44.26
CA THR A 159 13.61 -46.91 -43.31
C THR A 159 14.62 -47.90 -43.96
N PRO A 160 15.58 -48.54 -43.24
CA PRO A 160 16.61 -48.11 -42.28
C PRO A 160 18.02 -48.63 -42.70
N THR A 161 19.09 -48.35 -41.93
CA THR A 161 20.41 -49.08 -41.81
C THR A 161 21.50 -48.08 -41.32
N ASP A 162 22.59 -48.39 -40.62
CA ASP A 162 23.08 -49.55 -39.84
C ASP A 162 24.36 -49.11 -39.09
N SER A 163 24.64 -49.78 -37.96
CA SER A 163 25.96 -50.25 -37.48
C SER A 163 27.17 -49.36 -37.08
N ALA A 164 27.82 -49.89 -36.03
CA ALA A 164 29.25 -49.93 -35.66
C ALA A 164 29.78 -48.83 -34.70
N GLU A 165 30.17 -49.14 -33.45
CA GLU A 165 31.37 -49.90 -32.98
C GLU A 165 32.69 -49.25 -33.46
N SER A 166 33.76 -49.04 -32.70
CA SER A 166 34.38 -49.79 -31.60
C SER A 166 35.49 -48.92 -30.96
N GLN A 167 35.73 -49.04 -29.65
CA GLN A 167 36.94 -49.63 -29.01
C GLN A 167 38.10 -48.69 -28.62
N THR A 168 38.49 -48.88 -27.36
CA THR A 168 39.76 -48.56 -26.67
C THR A 168 40.92 -49.41 -27.21
N PRO A 169 42.19 -49.08 -26.87
CA PRO A 169 42.93 -49.80 -25.81
C PRO A 169 43.77 -48.84 -24.91
N SER A 170 43.96 -48.99 -23.60
CA SER A 170 44.55 -50.04 -22.72
C SER A 170 46.03 -49.82 -22.36
N GLY A 171 46.34 -49.90 -21.05
CA GLY A 171 47.67 -50.20 -20.45
C GLY A 171 48.25 -49.05 -19.60
N GLY A 172 48.67 -49.19 -18.34
CA GLY A 172 48.77 -50.30 -17.39
C GLY A 172 49.88 -50.01 -16.35
N ALA A 173 49.64 -50.30 -15.06
CA ALA A 173 50.60 -50.57 -13.96
C ALA A 173 51.57 -49.42 -13.51
N THR A 174 52.02 -49.20 -12.27
CA THR A 174 52.05 -49.96 -10.99
C THR A 174 52.53 -49.05 -9.82
N SER A 175 52.00 -49.31 -8.62
CA SER A 175 52.60 -49.25 -7.26
C SER A 175 53.45 -48.06 -6.76
N ALA A 176 53.01 -47.45 -5.64
CA ALA A 176 53.63 -47.52 -4.30
C ALA A 176 53.46 -46.21 -3.49
N SER A 177 52.74 -46.29 -2.37
CA SER A 177 52.73 -45.31 -1.26
C SER A 177 53.98 -45.52 -0.36
N PRO A 178 54.31 -44.70 0.69
CA PRO A 178 53.45 -44.09 1.72
C PRO A 178 53.80 -42.60 2.00
N GLY A 179 53.10 -41.79 2.78
CA GLY A 179 51.94 -41.91 3.66
C GLY A 179 51.94 -40.70 4.60
N MET A 180 50.78 -40.15 4.96
CA MET A 180 50.50 -39.56 6.27
C MET A 180 48.99 -39.28 6.36
N LYS A 181 48.30 -40.06 7.18
CA LYS A 181 46.88 -39.86 7.54
C LYS A 181 46.81 -38.80 8.63
N ILE A 182 45.90 -37.84 8.50
CA ILE A 182 45.13 -37.33 9.65
C ILE A 182 43.70 -37.15 9.14
N GLY A 183 42.78 -37.92 9.71
CA GLY A 183 41.35 -37.83 9.42
C GLY A 183 40.71 -36.66 10.16
N LEU A 184 39.71 -36.04 9.54
CA LEU A 184 38.64 -35.39 10.27
C LEU A 184 37.36 -35.50 9.42
N GLY A 185 36.46 -36.39 9.85
CA GLY A 185 35.11 -36.46 9.30
C GLY A 185 34.33 -35.24 9.77
N LEU A 186 33.99 -34.34 8.84
CA LEU A 186 33.10 -33.23 9.12
C LEU A 186 31.66 -33.65 8.82
N ARG A 187 31.01 -34.28 9.79
CA ARG A 187 29.54 -34.33 9.86
C ARG A 187 29.06 -32.92 10.18
N VAL A 188 28.45 -32.25 9.21
CA VAL A 188 27.75 -30.97 9.45
C VAL A 188 26.41 -31.30 10.11
N PHE A 189 26.39 -31.36 11.44
CA PHE A 189 25.17 -31.22 12.22
C PHE A 189 24.84 -29.72 12.28
N LEU A 190 23.81 -29.31 11.56
CA LEU A 190 23.16 -28.01 11.77
C LEU A 190 22.22 -28.15 12.97
N ASP A 191 22.78 -28.04 14.17
CA ASP A 191 21.99 -28.00 15.39
C ASP A 191 21.58 -26.56 15.74
N SER A 192 20.29 -26.42 15.97
CA SER A 192 19.55 -25.18 16.19
C SER A 192 19.74 -24.68 17.62
N HIS A 193 20.57 -23.67 17.85
CA HIS A 193 20.62 -22.93 19.12
C HIS A 193 20.60 -21.41 18.88
N TYR A 194 19.40 -20.84 18.77
CA TYR A 194 19.18 -19.42 18.99
C TYR A 194 18.62 -19.21 20.41
N TYR A 195 19.21 -18.21 21.09
CA TYR A 195 18.72 -17.49 22.27
C TYR A 195 18.72 -18.20 23.63
N THR A 196 19.66 -17.80 24.50
CA THR A 196 19.39 -17.29 25.87
C THR A 196 20.73 -16.94 26.54
N ARG A 197 21.04 -15.66 26.67
CA ARG A 197 21.99 -15.22 27.71
C ARG A 197 21.66 -13.82 28.20
N THR A 198 21.14 -13.76 29.41
CA THR A 198 21.01 -12.54 30.22
C THR A 198 22.40 -12.07 30.64
N ARG A 199 22.75 -10.82 30.32
CA ARG A 199 23.87 -10.09 30.92
C ARG A 199 23.48 -8.63 31.14
N THR A 200 23.77 -8.18 32.36
CA THR A 200 23.64 -6.82 32.92
C THR A 200 24.36 -5.76 32.08
N PRO A 201 23.94 -4.48 32.11
CA PRO A 201 24.24 -3.51 31.07
C PRO A 201 25.58 -2.81 31.31
N TYR A 202 26.57 -3.13 30.49
CA TYR A 202 27.58 -2.15 30.08
C TYR A 202 27.25 -1.79 28.64
N ARG A 203 26.62 -0.62 28.43
CA ARG A 203 26.20 -0.13 27.12
C ARG A 203 27.42 0.37 26.37
N THR A 204 28.10 -0.53 25.65
CA THR A 204 28.97 -0.12 24.54
C THR A 204 28.13 0.62 23.50
N PRO A 205 28.59 1.77 22.95
CA PRO A 205 27.90 2.42 21.85
C PRO A 205 27.78 1.43 20.68
N MET A 206 26.59 1.32 20.10
CA MET A 206 26.34 0.44 18.95
C MET A 206 27.27 0.89 17.82
N PRO A 207 28.17 0.03 17.30
CA PRO A 207 29.22 0.46 16.37
C PRO A 207 28.70 0.90 14.98
N ASN A 208 27.42 0.66 14.66
CA ASN A 208 26.86 0.89 13.33
C ASN A 208 25.70 1.89 13.39
N SER A 209 25.79 2.97 12.60
CA SER A 209 24.74 3.98 12.44
C SER A 209 23.72 3.55 11.38
N TYR A 210 22.42 3.74 11.63
CA TYR A 210 21.36 3.53 10.63
C TYR A 210 21.55 4.42 9.39
N ALA A 211 22.24 5.55 9.53
CA ALA A 211 22.53 6.45 8.41
C ALA A 211 23.36 5.76 7.30
N HIS A 212 24.12 4.70 7.63
CA HIS A 212 24.89 3.94 6.65
C HIS A 212 24.01 3.15 5.67
N LEU A 213 22.71 2.98 5.95
CA LEU A 213 21.75 2.31 5.07
C LEU A 213 21.19 3.24 3.98
N LEU A 214 21.39 4.56 4.10
CA LEU A 214 20.78 5.50 3.18
C LEU A 214 21.40 5.39 1.78
N PRO A 215 20.59 5.18 0.72
CA PRO A 215 21.09 4.95 -0.63
C PRO A 215 21.64 6.24 -1.23
N PRO A 216 22.68 6.23 -2.09
CA PRO A 216 23.31 7.44 -2.64
C PRO A 216 22.33 8.48 -3.24
N SER A 217 21.14 8.05 -3.68
CA SER A 217 20.07 8.88 -4.21
C SER A 217 19.32 9.74 -3.18
N TRP A 218 19.60 9.63 -1.88
CA TRP A 218 18.84 10.34 -0.84
C TRP A 218 19.17 11.84 -0.75
N LYS A 219 20.44 12.23 -0.92
CA LYS A 219 20.86 13.65 -0.84
C LYS A 219 20.23 14.53 -1.93
N PRO A 220 20.12 14.09 -3.20
CA PRO A 220 19.37 14.83 -4.21
C PRO A 220 17.89 15.08 -3.87
N GLN A 221 17.25 14.23 -3.06
CA GLN A 221 15.87 14.48 -2.60
C GLN A 221 15.80 15.70 -1.67
N VAL A 222 16.82 15.89 -0.82
CA VAL A 222 16.93 17.09 0.03
C VAL A 222 17.06 18.35 -0.82
N THR A 223 17.84 18.30 -1.90
CA THR A 223 17.93 19.41 -2.86
C THR A 223 16.58 19.71 -3.50
N ALA A 224 15.81 18.68 -3.86
CA ALA A 224 14.47 18.85 -4.42
C ALA A 224 13.49 19.48 -3.40
N TRP A 225 13.56 19.11 -2.12
CA TRP A 225 12.72 19.72 -1.06
C TRP A 225 13.11 21.17 -0.76
N LEU A 226 14.40 21.52 -0.81
CA LEU A 226 14.84 22.92 -0.73
C LEU A 226 14.33 23.74 -1.93
N ALA A 227 14.38 23.18 -3.14
CA ALA A 227 13.85 23.83 -4.33
C ALA A 227 12.33 23.98 -4.32
N GLU A 228 11.60 23.02 -3.72
CA GLU A 228 10.16 23.10 -3.49
C GLU A 228 9.79 24.29 -2.60
N ASP A 229 10.53 24.52 -1.51
CA ASP A 229 10.22 25.57 -0.53
C ASP A 229 10.79 26.95 -0.94
N THR A 230 11.69 27.00 -1.92
CA THR A 230 12.20 28.26 -2.50
C THR A 230 12.33 28.17 -4.03
N PRO A 231 11.20 28.14 -4.76
CA PRO A 231 11.22 28.04 -6.22
C PRO A 231 11.53 29.38 -6.92
N SER A 232 11.56 30.49 -6.17
CA SER A 232 11.79 31.85 -6.67
C SER A 232 12.82 32.58 -5.79
N PHE A 233 12.45 33.69 -5.15
CA PHE A 233 13.34 34.48 -4.30
C PHE A 233 13.04 34.28 -2.80
N ASP A 234 14.10 34.20 -1.99
CA ASP A 234 14.02 34.24 -0.53
C ASP A 234 14.10 35.69 -0.01
N TYR A 235 12.95 36.34 0.09
CA TYR A 235 12.86 37.70 0.64
C TYR A 235 13.20 37.76 2.14
N GLY A 236 12.91 36.68 2.89
CA GLY A 236 13.26 36.60 4.30
C GLY A 236 14.76 36.60 4.51
N GLY A 237 15.47 35.84 3.68
CA GLY A 237 16.93 35.82 3.60
C GLY A 237 17.55 37.19 3.32
N TYR A 238 16.94 37.98 2.42
CA TYR A 238 17.38 39.36 2.16
C TYR A 238 17.32 40.23 3.44
N VAL A 239 16.24 40.12 4.21
CA VAL A 239 16.03 40.93 5.43
C VAL A 239 17.06 40.60 6.52
N VAL A 240 17.40 39.31 6.70
CA VAL A 240 18.29 38.88 7.80
C VAL A 240 19.78 38.91 7.43
N GLY A 241 20.10 38.87 6.13
CA GLY A 241 21.45 39.01 5.60
C GLY A 241 22.41 37.85 5.94
N GLU A 242 23.70 38.19 5.90
CA GLU A 242 24.82 37.24 5.90
C GLU A 242 25.41 36.99 7.29
N ALA A 243 24.91 37.65 8.33
CA ALA A 243 25.56 37.62 9.63
C ALA A 243 25.61 36.20 10.20
N GLU A 244 26.76 35.78 10.73
CA GLU A 244 26.91 34.49 11.40
C GLU A 244 26.05 34.44 12.67
N ARG A 245 25.28 33.36 12.82
CA ARG A 245 24.36 33.15 13.94
C ARG A 245 24.43 31.70 14.43
N GLU A 246 24.02 31.53 15.68
CA GLU A 246 23.74 30.23 16.28
C GLU A 246 22.21 30.07 16.40
N ALA A 247 21.70 28.92 15.98
CA ALA A 247 20.34 28.51 16.23
C ALA A 247 20.29 27.20 17.02
N ARG A 248 19.40 27.13 18.00
CA ARG A 248 19.21 25.96 18.87
C ARG A 248 17.94 25.22 18.50
N LEU A 249 18.07 23.93 18.23
CA LEU A 249 16.96 23.03 17.96
C LEU A 249 16.43 22.49 19.30
N PHE A 250 15.15 22.71 19.54
CA PHE A 250 14.44 22.20 20.70
C PHE A 250 13.39 21.19 20.30
N GLY A 251 13.45 20.00 20.90
CA GLY A 251 12.35 19.05 20.93
C GLY A 251 11.34 19.49 21.99
N LYS A 252 10.14 19.81 21.54
CA LYS A 252 9.01 20.29 22.33
C LYS A 252 7.88 19.28 22.26
N GLY A 253 6.79 19.57 22.96
CA GLY A 253 5.62 18.71 23.05
C GLY A 253 5.31 18.37 24.51
N SER A 254 4.33 17.49 24.70
CA SER A 254 3.84 17.07 26.01
C SER A 254 4.18 15.62 26.35
N VAL A 255 4.82 14.88 25.44
CA VAL A 255 5.13 13.45 25.59
C VAL A 255 6.58 13.14 25.20
N PRO A 256 7.19 12.10 25.81
CA PRO A 256 8.49 11.62 25.40
C PRO A 256 8.52 11.22 23.92
N ALA A 257 9.62 11.52 23.23
CA ALA A 257 9.78 11.28 21.81
C ALA A 257 11.12 10.62 21.48
N VAL A 258 11.16 9.86 20.39
CA VAL A 258 12.40 9.29 19.83
C VAL A 258 12.95 10.27 18.79
N LEU A 259 14.22 10.66 18.94
CA LEU A 259 14.90 11.40 17.87
C LEU A 259 15.13 10.47 16.67
N ALA A 260 14.55 10.82 15.53
CA ALA A 260 14.88 10.19 14.26
C ALA A 260 14.88 11.19 13.11
N GLY A 261 15.81 11.03 12.18
CA GLY A 261 15.97 11.83 10.98
C GLY A 261 17.16 12.79 11.03
N SER A 262 18.11 12.60 11.94
CA SER A 262 19.31 13.45 12.01
C SER A 262 20.10 13.53 10.68
N PRO A 263 20.21 12.48 9.85
CA PRO A 263 20.92 12.60 8.56
C PRO A 263 20.20 13.59 7.63
N PHE A 264 18.88 13.50 7.52
CA PHE A 264 18.08 14.38 6.67
C PHE A 264 18.13 15.83 7.13
N PHE A 265 17.99 16.07 8.43
CA PHE A 265 18.13 17.41 9.01
C PHE A 265 19.52 17.99 8.78
N THR A 266 20.56 17.17 8.96
CA THR A 266 21.96 17.60 8.77
C THR A 266 22.23 17.97 7.32
N GLU A 267 21.79 17.14 6.38
CA GLU A 267 21.99 17.36 4.94
C GLU A 267 21.34 18.66 4.45
N VAL A 268 20.15 19.02 4.96
CA VAL A 268 19.51 20.31 4.62
C VAL A 268 20.46 21.47 4.93
N PHE A 269 21.08 21.46 6.10
CA PHE A 269 21.98 22.54 6.52
C PHE A 269 23.37 22.43 5.88
N GLU A 270 23.88 21.23 5.61
CA GLU A 270 25.14 21.04 4.89
C GLU A 270 25.08 21.59 3.47
N GLN A 271 23.99 21.35 2.73
CA GLN A 271 23.80 21.92 1.38
C GLN A 271 23.76 23.46 1.38
N LEU A 272 23.38 24.06 2.51
CA LEU A 272 23.36 25.50 2.73
C LEU A 272 24.67 26.02 3.36
N GLY A 273 25.70 25.19 3.53
CA GLY A 273 26.98 25.59 4.13
C GLY A 273 26.90 25.92 5.64
N CYS A 274 25.88 25.41 6.33
CA CYS A 274 25.73 25.49 7.77
C CYS A 274 26.31 24.23 8.44
N LYS A 275 26.68 24.33 9.72
CA LYS A 275 27.19 23.22 10.52
C LYS A 275 26.19 22.82 11.60
N VAL A 276 25.89 21.52 11.68
CA VAL A 276 25.04 20.93 12.73
C VAL A 276 25.88 20.20 13.77
N VAL A 277 25.57 20.40 15.05
CA VAL A 277 26.14 19.66 16.19
C VAL A 277 25.00 19.07 17.00
N TRP A 278 24.92 17.74 17.06
CA TRP A 278 23.90 17.00 17.81
C TRP A 278 24.28 16.85 19.29
N HIS A 279 23.32 17.04 20.19
CA HIS A 279 23.48 16.92 21.65
C HIS A 279 22.85 15.63 22.22
N ILE A 280 22.11 14.91 21.38
CA ILE A 280 21.56 13.59 21.68
C ILE A 280 21.77 12.67 20.47
N GLU A 281 21.90 11.37 20.72
CA GLU A 281 22.12 10.37 19.67
C GLU A 281 20.82 10.02 18.95
N GLU A 282 20.91 9.74 17.65
CA GLU A 282 19.83 9.14 16.86
C GLU A 282 19.24 7.90 17.55
N GLY A 283 17.92 7.78 17.58
CA GLY A 283 17.20 6.69 18.25
C GLY A 283 17.06 6.86 19.77
N SER A 284 17.66 7.89 20.37
CA SER A 284 17.45 8.18 21.79
C SER A 284 16.06 8.74 22.06
N THR A 285 15.46 8.30 23.16
CA THR A 285 14.26 8.94 23.73
C THR A 285 14.64 10.20 24.51
N PHE A 286 13.87 11.27 24.37
CA PHE A 286 14.02 12.50 25.13
C PHE A 286 12.68 12.99 25.69
N GLU A 287 12.75 13.66 26.84
CA GLU A 287 11.62 14.37 27.45
C GLU A 287 11.60 15.83 26.99
N PRO A 288 10.45 16.38 26.57
CA PRO A 288 10.30 17.80 26.29
C PRO A 288 10.43 18.67 27.58
N VAL A 289 10.99 19.89 27.53
CA VAL A 289 11.67 20.54 26.41
C VAL A 289 13.15 20.16 26.43
N LYS A 290 13.66 19.62 25.31
CA LYS A 290 15.07 19.19 25.18
C LYS A 290 15.82 20.03 24.16
N HIS A 291 17.01 20.50 24.49
CA HIS A 291 17.97 21.00 23.50
C HIS A 291 18.61 19.81 22.77
N VAL A 292 18.29 19.66 21.48
CA VAL A 292 18.57 18.46 20.67
C VAL A 292 19.80 18.65 19.81
N ALA A 293 19.94 19.83 19.19
CA ALA A 293 21.09 20.16 18.33
C ALA A 293 21.32 21.67 18.29
N THR A 294 22.50 22.05 17.83
CA THR A 294 22.86 23.44 17.51
C THR A 294 23.26 23.52 16.04
N VAL A 295 22.75 24.53 15.34
CA VAL A 295 23.10 24.84 13.96
C VAL A 295 23.79 26.19 13.92
N THR A 296 24.92 26.27 13.22
CA THR A 296 25.70 27.51 13.06
C THR A 296 25.89 27.82 11.59
N GLY A 297 25.80 29.10 11.23
CA GLY A 297 25.96 29.57 9.86
C GLY A 297 25.33 30.95 9.66
N LYS A 298 25.31 31.38 8.40
CA LYS A 298 24.71 32.66 8.00
C LYS A 298 23.22 32.69 8.29
N ALA A 299 22.72 33.80 8.85
CA ALA A 299 21.33 33.97 9.24
C ALA A 299 20.33 33.58 8.15
N ARG A 300 20.54 34.04 6.91
CA ARG A 300 19.68 33.68 5.77
C ARG A 300 19.67 32.18 5.47
N HIS A 301 20.80 31.47 5.60
CA HIS A 301 20.87 30.03 5.37
C HIS A 301 20.21 29.23 6.49
N LEU A 302 20.35 29.68 7.75
CA LEU A 302 19.66 29.05 8.88
C LEU A 302 18.14 29.10 8.71
N LEU A 303 17.60 30.25 8.28
CA LEU A 303 16.16 30.44 8.12
C LEU A 303 15.62 29.82 6.82
N LEU A 304 16.41 29.83 5.74
CA LEU A 304 16.07 29.14 4.49
C LEU A 304 15.88 27.63 4.69
N GLY A 305 16.78 27.00 5.46
CA GLY A 305 16.70 25.56 5.74
C GLY A 305 15.71 25.18 6.85
N GLU A 306 15.23 26.14 7.65
CA GLU A 306 14.48 25.87 8.88
C GLU A 306 13.26 24.99 8.62
N ARG A 307 12.37 25.39 7.69
CA ARG A 307 11.07 24.73 7.52
C ARG A 307 11.22 23.33 6.99
N VAL A 308 12.06 23.14 5.96
CA VAL A 308 12.36 21.83 5.38
C VAL A 308 12.98 20.92 6.45
N ALA A 309 14.03 21.36 7.14
CA ALA A 309 14.70 20.55 8.15
C ALA A 309 13.77 20.13 9.30
N LEU A 310 12.95 21.06 9.82
CA LEU A 310 11.98 20.77 10.89
C LEU A 310 10.90 19.81 10.42
N ASN A 311 10.34 19.98 9.22
CA ASN A 311 9.30 19.10 8.69
C ASN A 311 9.78 17.66 8.52
N LEU A 312 11.02 17.48 8.02
CA LEU A 312 11.65 16.18 7.86
C LEU A 312 11.85 15.49 9.22
N LEU A 313 12.49 16.20 10.16
CA LEU A 313 12.80 15.67 11.48
C LEU A 313 11.54 15.36 12.29
N ALA A 314 10.55 16.26 12.25
CA ALA A 314 9.28 16.11 12.97
C ALA A 314 8.50 14.87 12.53
N ARG A 315 8.38 14.63 11.21
CA ARG A 315 7.71 13.44 10.67
C ARG A 315 8.49 12.17 10.96
N CYS A 316 9.79 12.16 10.70
CA CYS A 316 10.64 10.99 10.93
C CYS A 316 10.65 10.57 12.41
N SER A 317 10.81 11.53 13.32
CA SER A 317 10.77 11.31 14.77
C SER A 317 9.39 10.86 15.24
N GLY A 318 8.30 11.36 14.63
CA GLY A 318 6.94 10.90 14.92
C GLY A 318 6.80 9.41 14.64
N ILE A 319 7.22 8.98 13.45
CA ILE A 319 7.17 7.58 13.02
C ILE A 319 8.03 6.69 13.92
N ALA A 320 9.26 7.12 14.26
CA ALA A 320 10.12 6.37 15.17
C ALA A 320 9.50 6.23 16.57
N THR A 321 8.88 7.30 17.07
CA THR A 321 8.18 7.31 18.37
C THR A 321 7.00 6.34 18.36
N LYS A 322 6.14 6.39 17.34
CA LYS A 322 5.01 5.47 17.20
C LYS A 322 5.47 4.03 17.02
N SER A 323 6.49 3.79 16.21
CA SER A 323 7.09 2.47 15.97
C SER A 323 7.60 1.86 17.27
N LYS A 324 8.36 2.63 18.06
CA LYS A 324 8.82 2.20 19.39
C LYS A 324 7.65 1.89 20.31
N ARG A 325 6.62 2.74 20.35
CA ARG A 325 5.42 2.53 21.17
C ARG A 325 4.69 1.23 20.82
N ILE A 326 4.42 0.98 19.54
CA ILE A 326 3.74 -0.26 19.10
C ILE A 326 4.57 -1.49 19.45
N LYS A 327 5.89 -1.44 19.23
CA LYS A 327 6.80 -2.52 19.63
C LYS A 327 6.77 -2.76 21.13
N ASP A 328 6.89 -1.71 21.93
CA ASP A 328 6.92 -1.83 23.39
C ASP A 328 5.59 -2.38 23.93
N LEU A 329 4.45 -1.96 23.36
CA LEU A 329 3.13 -2.52 23.67
C LEU A 329 3.05 -4.01 23.32
N ALA A 330 3.43 -4.40 22.09
CA ALA A 330 3.42 -5.79 21.67
C ALA A 330 4.32 -6.67 22.56
N ARG A 331 5.51 -6.18 22.92
CA ARG A 331 6.40 -6.85 23.88
C ARG A 331 5.79 -6.94 25.28
N GLY A 332 5.08 -5.90 25.72
CA GLY A 332 4.31 -5.91 26.97
C GLY A 332 3.21 -6.98 27.01
N TYR A 333 2.64 -7.32 25.86
CA TYR A 333 1.69 -8.44 25.69
C TYR A 333 2.38 -9.81 25.54
N GLY A 334 3.71 -9.86 25.59
CA GLY A 334 4.49 -11.09 25.48
C GLY A 334 4.75 -11.56 24.05
N PHE A 335 4.40 -10.78 23.03
CA PHE A 335 4.71 -11.10 21.64
C PHE A 335 6.21 -11.02 21.39
N ASN A 336 6.80 -12.08 20.83
CA ASN A 336 8.24 -12.18 20.59
C ASN A 336 8.62 -12.05 19.09
N GLY A 337 7.63 -12.05 18.20
CA GLY A 337 7.84 -11.94 16.76
C GLY A 337 8.25 -10.54 16.29
N ILE A 338 8.34 -10.38 14.97
CA ILE A 338 8.73 -9.15 14.29
C ILE A 338 7.53 -8.20 14.25
N VAL A 339 7.71 -6.97 14.71
CA VAL A 339 6.76 -5.88 14.42
C VAL A 339 7.24 -5.19 13.15
N ALA A 340 6.35 -5.00 12.18
CA ALA A 340 6.69 -4.49 10.86
C ALA A 340 5.81 -3.32 10.39
N GLY A 341 6.38 -2.45 9.56
CA GLY A 341 5.66 -1.42 8.82
C GLY A 341 4.98 -1.95 7.55
N THR A 342 4.59 -1.07 6.64
CA THR A 342 3.97 -1.45 5.36
C THR A 342 4.41 -0.54 4.21
N ARG A 343 3.87 -0.74 2.99
CA ARG A 343 4.11 0.15 1.84
C ARG A 343 3.11 1.30 1.72
N LYS A 344 2.18 1.46 2.66
CA LYS A 344 1.15 2.53 2.67
C LYS A 344 1.73 3.90 3.07
N THR A 345 2.90 4.23 2.54
CA THR A 345 3.74 5.38 2.87
C THR A 345 3.40 6.59 2.01
N THR A 346 3.71 7.80 2.47
CA THR A 346 3.52 9.02 1.67
C THR A 346 4.33 8.94 0.35
N PRO A 347 3.70 9.15 -0.83
CA PRO A 347 4.41 9.18 -2.11
C PRO A 347 5.57 10.19 -2.12
N GLY A 348 6.74 9.78 -2.59
CA GLY A 348 7.96 10.62 -2.57
C GLY A 348 8.67 10.71 -1.22
N PHE A 349 8.07 10.23 -0.12
CA PHE A 349 8.64 10.35 1.23
C PHE A 349 9.00 9.02 1.91
N ARG A 350 8.77 7.90 1.21
CA ARG A 350 8.95 6.53 1.72
C ARG A 350 10.30 6.29 2.40
N LEU A 351 11.39 6.83 1.86
CA LEU A 351 12.73 6.61 2.40
C LEU A 351 12.83 7.13 3.85
N VAL A 352 12.31 8.33 4.11
CA VAL A 352 12.32 8.95 5.45
C VAL A 352 11.41 8.18 6.40
N GLU A 353 10.22 7.78 5.95
CA GLU A 353 9.27 7.03 6.77
C GLU A 353 9.82 5.64 7.17
N LYS A 354 10.40 4.90 6.22
CA LYS A 354 11.02 3.58 6.47
C LYS A 354 12.26 3.70 7.35
N TYR A 355 13.04 4.76 7.17
CA TYR A 355 14.16 5.07 8.07
C TYR A 355 13.67 5.34 9.50
N GLY A 356 12.57 6.09 9.67
CA GLY A 356 11.94 6.30 10.97
C GLY A 356 11.51 4.98 11.65
N MET A 357 10.96 4.02 10.89
CA MET A 357 10.62 2.69 11.39
C MET A 357 11.85 1.94 11.93
N LEU A 358 12.95 1.94 11.15
CA LEU A 358 14.22 1.32 11.54
C LEU A 358 14.78 1.93 12.84
N VAL A 359 14.78 3.25 12.94
CA VAL A 359 15.26 3.96 14.15
C VAL A 359 14.35 3.71 15.35
N GLY A 360 13.03 3.61 15.15
CA GLY A 360 12.08 3.14 16.17
C GLY A 360 12.28 1.67 16.56
N GLY A 361 13.07 0.94 15.77
CA GLY A 361 13.50 -0.43 15.99
C GLY A 361 12.41 -1.45 15.66
N ILE A 362 11.60 -1.18 14.64
CA ILE A 362 10.72 -2.17 14.01
C ILE A 362 11.24 -2.48 12.60
N ASP A 363 10.82 -3.60 12.03
CA ASP A 363 11.15 -3.92 10.65
C ASP A 363 10.40 -2.97 9.71
N PRO A 364 11.06 -2.30 8.76
CA PRO A 364 10.37 -1.43 7.82
C PRO A 364 9.42 -2.22 6.90
N HIS A 365 9.52 -3.54 6.84
CA HIS A 365 8.98 -4.43 5.82
C HIS A 365 9.60 -4.14 4.45
N ARG A 366 9.21 -4.90 3.42
CA ARG A 366 9.64 -4.66 2.02
C ARG A 366 9.57 -3.18 1.65
N HIS A 367 10.63 -2.68 1.02
CA HIS A 367 10.74 -1.26 0.67
C HIS A 367 9.82 -0.94 -0.52
N ASP A 368 9.87 -1.76 -1.55
CA ASP A 368 9.17 -1.56 -2.82
C ASP A 368 8.67 -2.91 -3.40
N LEU A 369 8.25 -2.89 -4.67
CA LEU A 369 7.79 -4.09 -5.39
C LEU A 369 8.94 -5.01 -5.84
N SER A 370 10.17 -4.53 -5.86
CA SER A 370 11.37 -5.30 -6.23
C SER A 370 12.06 -5.98 -5.05
N SER A 371 11.79 -5.54 -3.83
CA SER A 371 12.46 -6.04 -2.61
C SER A 371 11.99 -7.43 -2.18
N MET A 372 10.71 -7.74 -2.38
CA MET A 372 10.06 -9.01 -2.01
C MET A 372 8.75 -9.14 -2.81
N ILE A 373 8.49 -10.33 -3.32
CA ILE A 373 7.26 -10.60 -4.06
C ILE A 373 6.13 -10.77 -3.03
N MET A 374 5.08 -9.93 -3.10
CA MET A 374 3.79 -10.26 -2.48
C MET A 374 2.81 -10.61 -3.57
N LEU A 375 2.05 -11.67 -3.33
CA LEU A 375 0.83 -11.98 -4.04
C LEU A 375 -0.34 -11.65 -3.12
N LYS A 376 -1.16 -10.68 -3.53
CA LYS A 376 -2.41 -10.29 -2.87
C LYS A 376 -3.61 -10.94 -3.56
N ASP A 377 -4.79 -10.82 -2.95
CA ASP A 377 -6.10 -11.14 -3.52
C ASP A 377 -6.22 -10.90 -5.05
N ASN A 378 -5.90 -9.70 -5.51
CA ASN A 378 -6.02 -9.28 -6.90
C ASN A 378 -5.07 -10.05 -7.84
N HIS A 379 -3.90 -10.47 -7.33
CA HIS A 379 -2.96 -11.27 -8.11
C HIS A 379 -3.47 -12.70 -8.25
N ILE A 380 -3.97 -13.26 -7.15
CA ILE A 380 -4.54 -14.61 -7.11
C ILE A 380 -5.74 -14.68 -8.07
N TRP A 381 -6.69 -13.75 -7.97
CA TRP A 381 -7.85 -13.67 -8.88
C TRP A 381 -7.45 -13.56 -10.35
N SER A 382 -6.42 -12.76 -10.65
CA SER A 382 -5.93 -12.58 -12.03
C SER A 382 -5.23 -13.82 -12.58
N SER A 383 -4.65 -14.65 -11.72
CA SER A 383 -3.93 -15.87 -12.10
C SER A 383 -4.79 -17.14 -12.18
N GLY A 384 -6.00 -17.08 -11.59
CA GLY A 384 -6.94 -18.20 -11.51
C GLY A 384 -6.75 -19.13 -10.30
N SER A 385 -5.55 -19.22 -9.70
CA SER A 385 -5.32 -19.97 -8.46
C SER A 385 -4.06 -19.53 -7.71
N ILE A 386 -4.02 -19.78 -6.40
CA ILE A 386 -2.87 -19.46 -5.54
C ILE A 386 -1.63 -20.23 -6.03
N THR A 387 -1.78 -21.52 -6.32
CA THR A 387 -0.70 -22.36 -6.83
C THR A 387 -0.11 -21.81 -8.13
N ALA A 388 -0.94 -21.41 -9.09
CA ALA A 388 -0.48 -20.87 -10.36
C ALA A 388 0.26 -19.54 -10.17
N ALA A 389 -0.27 -18.64 -9.32
CA ALA A 389 0.38 -17.38 -9.00
C ALA A 389 1.78 -17.59 -8.40
N ILE A 390 1.89 -18.50 -7.44
CA ILE A 390 3.14 -18.83 -6.75
C ILE A 390 4.17 -19.43 -7.72
N GLN A 391 3.76 -20.36 -8.58
CA GLN A 391 4.66 -20.97 -9.56
C GLN A 391 5.21 -19.93 -10.55
N GLN A 392 4.35 -19.04 -11.05
CA GLN A 392 4.78 -17.96 -11.94
C GLN A 392 5.73 -16.98 -11.22
N ALA A 393 5.41 -16.60 -9.98
CA ALA A 393 6.27 -15.74 -9.18
C ALA A 393 7.64 -16.37 -8.92
N ARG A 394 7.70 -17.67 -8.65
CA ARG A 394 8.96 -18.41 -8.46
C ARG A 394 9.77 -18.52 -9.74
N ALA A 395 9.14 -18.68 -10.89
CA ALA A 395 9.83 -18.75 -12.18
C ALA A 395 10.64 -17.49 -12.49
N VAL A 396 10.20 -16.31 -12.02
CA VAL A 396 10.87 -15.02 -12.26
C VAL A 396 11.65 -14.49 -11.05
N GLY A 397 11.21 -14.79 -9.82
CA GLY A 397 11.88 -14.36 -8.59
C GLY A 397 13.06 -15.24 -8.19
N GLY A 398 13.09 -16.48 -8.68
CA GLY A 398 14.15 -17.44 -8.40
C GLY A 398 14.29 -17.76 -6.91
N PHE A 399 15.51 -18.10 -6.50
CA PHE A 399 15.84 -18.45 -5.11
C PHE A 399 16.15 -17.23 -4.22
N SER A 400 16.34 -16.04 -4.81
CA SER A 400 16.86 -14.85 -4.12
C SER A 400 15.79 -13.99 -3.46
N LEU A 401 14.54 -14.08 -3.92
CA LEU A 401 13.43 -13.28 -3.41
C LEU A 401 12.49 -14.14 -2.57
N LEU A 402 12.13 -13.60 -1.40
CA LEU A 402 11.06 -14.18 -0.60
C LEU A 402 9.71 -13.96 -1.29
N LEU A 403 8.80 -14.93 -1.10
CA LEU A 403 7.45 -14.91 -1.59
C LEU A 403 6.47 -14.89 -0.42
N ASP A 404 5.74 -13.79 -0.32
CA ASP A 404 4.71 -13.54 0.67
C ASP A 404 3.33 -13.60 0.00
N VAL A 405 2.38 -14.32 0.61
CA VAL A 405 1.07 -14.57 -0.01
C VAL A 405 -0.02 -14.24 1.00
N GLU A 406 -0.90 -13.34 0.59
CA GLU A 406 -2.10 -12.96 1.33
C GLU A 406 -3.18 -14.01 1.13
N VAL A 407 -3.71 -14.52 2.24
CA VAL A 407 -4.73 -15.56 2.27
C VAL A 407 -5.83 -15.19 3.26
N GLN A 408 -7.05 -15.63 2.97
CA GLN A 408 -8.26 -15.32 3.75
C GLN A 408 -8.80 -16.54 4.52
N SER A 409 -8.22 -17.73 4.33
CA SER A 409 -8.64 -18.96 5.02
C SER A 409 -7.50 -19.94 5.26
N GLU A 410 -7.69 -20.90 6.18
CA GLU A 410 -6.74 -21.99 6.42
C GLU A 410 -6.51 -22.86 5.17
N VAL A 411 -7.53 -23.04 4.33
CA VAL A 411 -7.45 -23.82 3.08
C VAL A 411 -6.54 -23.12 2.07
N GLU A 412 -6.69 -21.80 1.91
CA GLU A 412 -5.81 -21.00 1.05
C GLU A 412 -4.38 -20.97 1.59
N ALA A 413 -4.21 -20.88 2.91
CA ALA A 413 -2.91 -20.97 3.57
C ALA A 413 -2.22 -22.31 3.29
N ASP A 414 -2.95 -23.42 3.39
CA ASP A 414 -2.44 -24.75 3.03
C ASP A 414 -1.99 -24.82 1.58
N GLU A 415 -2.79 -24.31 0.64
CA GLU A 415 -2.43 -24.27 -0.78
C GLU A 415 -1.16 -23.44 -1.00
N ALA A 416 -1.05 -22.27 -0.36
CA ALA A 416 0.10 -21.39 -0.49
C ALA A 416 1.40 -22.05 0.06
N ILE A 417 1.31 -22.69 1.23
CA ILE A 417 2.43 -23.42 1.84
C ILE A 417 2.84 -24.59 0.92
N GLU A 418 1.90 -25.39 0.45
CA GLU A 418 2.20 -26.51 -0.46
C GLU A 418 2.88 -26.01 -1.74
N ALA A 419 2.33 -24.97 -2.35
CA ALA A 419 2.78 -24.45 -3.64
C ALA A 419 4.15 -23.78 -3.60
N GLY A 420 4.58 -23.19 -2.48
CA GLY A 420 5.84 -22.47 -2.55
C GLY A 420 6.12 -21.34 -1.57
N ALA A 421 5.13 -20.82 -0.87
CA ALA A 421 5.27 -19.54 -0.17
C ALA A 421 6.25 -19.60 1.01
N ASP A 422 6.97 -18.49 1.23
CA ASP A 422 7.89 -18.34 2.37
C ASP A 422 7.20 -17.65 3.56
N VAL A 423 6.28 -16.74 3.27
CA VAL A 423 5.46 -16.02 4.25
C VAL A 423 4.00 -16.17 3.87
N ILE A 424 3.17 -16.47 4.87
CA ILE A 424 1.71 -16.58 4.74
C ILE A 424 1.09 -15.45 5.55
N MET A 425 0.52 -14.47 4.87
CA MET A 425 -0.17 -13.36 5.48
C MET A 425 -1.64 -13.71 5.69
N LEU A 426 -1.99 -13.95 6.96
CA LEU A 426 -3.35 -14.20 7.43
C LEU A 426 -4.08 -12.85 7.53
N ASP A 427 -4.68 -12.40 6.43
CA ASP A 427 -5.35 -11.10 6.37
C ASP A 427 -6.75 -11.20 6.99
N ASN A 428 -7.10 -10.21 7.81
CA ASN A 428 -8.40 -10.07 8.49
C ASN A 428 -8.84 -11.24 9.40
N LEU A 429 -7.98 -12.22 9.70
CA LEU A 429 -8.22 -13.19 10.77
C LEU A 429 -7.82 -12.59 12.11
N GLU A 430 -8.70 -12.60 13.12
CA GLU A 430 -8.47 -11.95 14.42
C GLU A 430 -8.75 -12.88 15.61
N GLY A 431 -8.33 -12.47 16.81
CA GLY A 431 -8.69 -13.15 18.06
C GLY A 431 -8.40 -14.65 18.10
N GLU A 432 -9.38 -15.44 18.54
CA GLU A 432 -9.25 -16.90 18.65
C GLU A 432 -9.11 -17.59 17.29
N GLU A 433 -9.71 -17.04 16.24
CA GLU A 433 -9.63 -17.61 14.89
C GLU A 433 -8.19 -17.56 14.37
N LEU A 434 -7.55 -16.39 14.45
CA LEU A 434 -6.13 -16.22 14.09
C LEU A 434 -5.24 -17.24 14.82
N VAL A 435 -5.43 -17.37 16.13
CA VAL A 435 -4.64 -18.27 16.98
C VAL A 435 -4.87 -19.73 16.59
N SER A 436 -6.13 -20.11 16.36
CA SER A 436 -6.51 -21.47 15.96
C SER A 436 -5.90 -21.85 14.62
N VAL A 437 -6.10 -21.01 13.59
CA VAL A 437 -5.58 -21.23 12.23
C VAL A 437 -4.06 -21.29 12.25
N ALA A 438 -3.38 -20.33 12.87
CA ALA A 438 -1.92 -20.32 12.97
C ALA A 438 -1.37 -21.59 13.63
N ARG A 439 -1.98 -22.03 14.75
CA ARG A 439 -1.58 -23.25 15.46
C ARG A 439 -1.84 -24.51 14.65
N ASN A 440 -2.95 -24.58 13.93
CA ASN A 440 -3.27 -25.72 13.07
C ASN A 440 -2.28 -25.83 11.92
N LEU A 441 -2.00 -24.72 11.22
CA LEU A 441 -1.01 -24.67 10.14
C LEU A 441 0.37 -25.11 10.62
N ARG A 442 0.86 -24.56 11.76
CA ARG A 442 2.14 -24.98 12.34
C ARG A 442 2.17 -26.48 12.64
N ARG A 443 1.11 -27.03 13.24
CA ARG A 443 1.04 -28.46 13.58
C ARG A 443 1.02 -29.33 12.33
N LYS A 444 0.20 -28.97 11.34
CA LYS A 444 0.00 -29.72 10.10
C LYS A 444 1.26 -29.76 9.23
N TRP A 445 2.01 -28.67 9.19
CA TRP A 445 3.20 -28.49 8.35
C TRP A 445 4.53 -28.66 9.08
N SER A 446 4.49 -28.94 10.39
CA SER A 446 5.68 -29.23 11.19
C SER A 446 6.54 -30.33 10.55
N GLY A 447 7.81 -30.03 10.31
CA GLY A 447 8.77 -30.94 9.68
C GLY A 447 8.58 -31.16 8.17
N LYS A 448 7.51 -30.63 7.55
CA LYS A 448 7.23 -30.77 6.12
C LYS A 448 7.75 -29.59 5.30
N ARG A 449 7.51 -28.37 5.78
CA ARG A 449 7.95 -27.13 5.12
C ARG A 449 8.22 -26.03 6.13
N LYS A 450 9.20 -25.17 5.85
CA LYS A 450 9.44 -23.93 6.60
C LYS A 450 8.72 -22.77 5.94
N PHE A 451 8.02 -21.98 6.74
CA PHE A 451 7.33 -20.75 6.36
C PHE A 451 7.21 -19.86 7.60
N LEU A 452 6.91 -18.58 7.39
CA LEU A 452 6.55 -17.63 8.43
C LEU A 452 5.06 -17.30 8.35
N LEU A 453 4.44 -17.04 9.50
CA LEU A 453 3.09 -16.52 9.57
C LEU A 453 3.11 -15.02 9.87
N GLU A 454 2.39 -14.26 9.06
CA GLU A 454 2.18 -12.83 9.26
C GLU A 454 0.71 -12.54 9.57
N THR A 455 0.47 -11.65 10.54
CA THR A 455 -0.85 -11.06 10.77
C THR A 455 -0.84 -9.59 10.35
N SER A 456 -1.88 -9.19 9.64
CA SER A 456 -2.09 -7.84 9.08
C SER A 456 -3.60 -7.50 9.08
N GLY A 457 -3.92 -6.27 8.69
CA GLY A 457 -5.29 -5.77 8.55
C GLY A 457 -5.77 -5.04 9.81
N ASN A 458 -6.09 -3.75 9.67
CA ASN A 458 -6.75 -2.91 10.70
C ASN A 458 -6.18 -2.99 12.14
N ILE A 459 -4.89 -3.30 12.30
CA ILE A 459 -4.23 -3.33 13.60
C ILE A 459 -4.00 -1.91 14.10
N THR A 460 -4.63 -1.56 15.21
CA THR A 460 -4.53 -0.31 15.96
C THR A 460 -3.90 -0.56 17.34
N GLU A 461 -3.66 0.49 18.14
CA GLU A 461 -3.25 0.30 19.54
C GLU A 461 -4.33 -0.40 20.38
N ALA A 462 -5.61 -0.22 20.06
CA ALA A 462 -6.72 -0.73 20.86
C ALA A 462 -6.91 -2.24 20.71
N ASN A 463 -6.70 -2.79 19.50
CA ASN A 463 -6.82 -4.23 19.23
C ASN A 463 -5.45 -4.94 19.16
N LEU A 464 -4.33 -4.24 19.38
CA LEU A 464 -2.99 -4.82 19.28
C LEU A 464 -2.81 -6.06 20.15
N GLN A 465 -3.39 -6.06 21.36
CA GLN A 465 -3.27 -7.18 22.30
C GLN A 465 -3.83 -8.49 21.73
N GLU A 466 -4.96 -8.42 21.02
CA GLU A 466 -5.63 -9.58 20.43
C GLU A 466 -4.88 -10.10 19.21
N ARG A 467 -4.12 -9.23 18.53
CA ARG A 467 -3.31 -9.56 17.35
C ARG A 467 -1.88 -10.01 17.69
N ALA A 468 -1.38 -9.63 18.86
CA ALA A 468 -0.02 -9.90 19.34
C ALA A 468 0.17 -11.35 19.85
N SER A 469 -0.14 -12.33 19.00
CA SER A 469 -0.05 -13.76 19.31
C SER A 469 1.33 -14.34 18.99
N ASN A 470 1.87 -15.18 19.86
CA ASN A 470 3.12 -15.93 19.60
C ASN A 470 2.94 -17.10 18.63
N GLU A 471 1.72 -17.36 18.15
CA GLU A 471 1.50 -18.32 17.06
C GLU A 471 1.88 -17.73 15.69
N VAL A 472 1.97 -16.39 15.56
CA VAL A 472 2.45 -15.71 14.35
C VAL A 472 3.88 -15.19 14.55
N ASP A 473 4.63 -15.07 13.45
CA ASP A 473 6.03 -14.63 13.46
C ASP A 473 6.17 -13.13 13.19
N ILE A 474 5.24 -12.56 12.41
CA ILE A 474 5.25 -11.16 11.98
C ILE A 474 3.90 -10.52 12.29
N LEU A 475 3.93 -9.31 12.83
CA LEU A 475 2.78 -8.42 13.01
C LEU A 475 3.06 -7.14 12.24
N SER A 476 2.39 -6.95 11.10
CA SER A 476 2.57 -5.76 10.28
C SER A 476 1.39 -4.80 10.42
N THR A 477 1.69 -3.50 10.54
CA THR A 477 0.65 -2.48 10.67
C THR A 477 1.07 -1.17 10.03
N SER A 478 0.11 -0.49 9.39
CA SER A 478 0.32 0.87 8.88
C SER A 478 0.11 1.96 9.94
N THR A 479 -0.42 1.62 11.12
CA THR A 479 -0.61 2.58 12.23
C THR A 479 0.70 3.20 12.71
N VAL A 480 1.85 2.55 12.44
CA VAL A 480 3.18 3.11 12.73
C VAL A 480 3.58 4.26 11.82
N HIS A 481 2.85 4.56 10.73
CA HIS A 481 3.19 5.65 9.80
C HIS A 481 2.01 6.43 9.17
N GLN A 482 0.85 5.83 8.90
CA GLN A 482 -0.25 6.53 8.19
C GLN A 482 -0.98 7.61 9.01
N SER A 483 -1.02 7.49 10.33
CA SER A 483 -1.77 8.39 11.20
C SER A 483 -0.93 8.77 12.42
N VAL A 484 0.29 9.23 12.13
CA VAL A 484 1.28 9.52 13.16
C VAL A 484 1.39 11.02 13.37
N GLN A 485 1.18 11.43 14.63
CA GLN A 485 1.42 12.80 15.03
C GLN A 485 2.91 13.12 14.91
N HIS A 486 3.22 14.25 14.29
CA HIS A 486 4.58 14.76 14.19
C HIS A 486 5.09 15.20 15.57
N ILE A 487 6.39 15.11 15.80
CA ILE A 487 7.02 15.65 17.01
C ILE A 487 7.25 17.14 16.82
N ASP A 488 6.83 17.95 17.80
CA ASP A 488 6.99 19.40 17.74
C ASP A 488 8.46 19.78 17.95
N PHE A 489 9.12 20.28 16.91
CA PHE A 489 10.46 20.85 17.02
C PHE A 489 10.42 22.34 16.72
N SER A 490 11.32 23.11 17.33
CA SER A 490 11.60 24.49 16.89
C SER A 490 13.08 24.76 16.80
N LEU A 491 13.46 25.54 15.80
CA LEU A 491 14.78 26.11 15.69
C LEU A 491 14.73 27.58 16.15
N LYS A 492 15.59 27.98 17.09
CA LYS A 492 15.59 29.32 17.67
C LYS A 492 16.96 29.98 17.54
N ILE A 493 17.06 31.02 16.71
CA ILE A 493 18.23 31.88 16.65
C ILE A 493 18.45 32.53 18.02
N GLN A 494 19.69 32.46 18.51
CA GLN A 494 20.06 33.12 19.76
C GLN A 494 20.12 34.63 19.55
N LYS A 495 19.49 35.39 20.47
CA LYS A 495 19.57 36.85 20.44
C LYS A 495 21.03 37.27 20.64
N PRO A 496 21.56 38.22 19.85
CA PRO A 496 22.85 38.83 20.14
C PRO A 496 22.85 39.36 21.57
N GLN A 497 23.94 39.13 22.30
CA GLN A 497 24.14 39.72 23.64
C GLN A 497 24.39 41.21 23.55
#